data_AF-A0AAU7KIT2-F1
#
_entry.id   AF-A0AAU7KIT2-F1
#
_cell.length_a   1.000
_cell.length_b   1.000
_cell.length_c   1.000
_cell.angle_alpha   90.00
_cell.angle_beta   90.00
_cell.angle_gamma   90.00
#
_symmetry.space_group_name_H-M   'P 1'
#
loop_
_entity.id
_entity.type
_entity.pdbx_description
1 polymer ?
#
loop_
_entity_poly.entity_id
_entity_poly.type
_entity_poly.pdbx_seq_one_letter_code
_entity_poly.pdbx_strand_id
1 'polypeptide(L)'
;MYYPISCTRCGHDLASTPGPVTAQPNDWEELNCTECGEFHATLGAWEEQQTPDRLRFLNKSRSLMMAMRREHDALIEQQHTKGERVA
;
A
#
# COMPACT_ATOMS: atom_id res chain seq x y z
N MET A 1 1.16 3.71 -19.40
CA MET A 1 0.46 2.41 -19.33
C MET A 1 -0.96 2.65 -18.83
N TYR A 2 -1.94 1.81 -19.18
CA TYR A 2 -3.34 1.97 -18.75
C TYR A 2 -3.74 0.87 -17.78
N TYR A 3 -4.52 1.23 -16.76
CA TYR A 3 -4.90 0.36 -15.66
C TYR A 3 -6.41 0.41 -15.45
N PRO A 4 -7.10 -0.74 -15.44
CA PRO A 4 -8.52 -0.82 -15.10
C PRO A 4 -8.81 -0.33 -13.70
N ILE A 5 -9.75 0.61 -13.58
CA ILE A 5 -10.27 1.14 -12.32
C ILE A 5 -11.79 1.27 -12.40
N SER A 6 -12.42 1.73 -11.32
CA SER A 6 -13.81 2.19 -11.33
C SER A 6 -13.85 3.56 -10.69
N CYS A 7 -13.77 4.62 -11.49
CA CYS A 7 -13.72 5.98 -10.99
C CYS A 7 -15.02 6.39 -10.31
N THR A 8 -14.98 6.63 -9.01
CA THR A 8 -16.15 7.05 -8.23
C THR A 8 -16.58 8.49 -8.51
N ARG A 9 -15.71 9.29 -9.15
CA ARG A 9 -15.96 10.70 -9.46
C ARG A 9 -16.62 10.92 -10.82
N CYS A 10 -16.09 10.32 -11.89
CA CYS A 10 -16.61 10.51 -13.25
C CYS A 10 -17.22 9.25 -13.88
N GLY A 11 -17.07 8.08 -13.25
CA GLY A 11 -17.59 6.81 -13.79
C GLY A 11 -16.69 6.16 -14.85
N HIS A 12 -15.55 6.76 -15.18
CA HIS A 12 -14.59 6.18 -16.11
C HIS A 12 -13.85 4.98 -15.52
N ASP A 13 -13.33 4.12 -16.38
CA ASP A 13 -12.78 2.81 -16.02
C ASP A 13 -11.27 2.68 -16.25
N LEU A 14 -10.60 3.77 -16.63
CA LEU A 14 -9.17 3.76 -16.92
C LEU A 14 -8.39 4.79 -16.09
N ALA A 15 -7.22 4.36 -15.64
CA ALA A 15 -6.19 5.17 -15.02
C ALA A 15 -4.87 5.06 -15.77
N SER A 16 -4.00 6.04 -15.57
CA SER A 16 -2.62 6.06 -16.08
C SER A 16 -1.66 6.55 -15.02
N THR A 17 -0.40 6.14 -15.11
CA THR A 17 0.68 6.76 -14.34
C THR A 17 1.26 7.98 -15.06
N PRO A 18 1.67 9.03 -14.34
CA PRO A 18 2.25 10.25 -14.95
C PRO A 18 3.71 10.07 -15.41
N GLY A 19 4.35 8.95 -15.10
CA GLY A 19 5.74 8.66 -15.45
C GLY A 19 5.97 8.46 -16.95
N PRO A 20 7.19 8.72 -17.46
CA PRO A 20 7.52 8.43 -18.86
C PRO A 20 7.38 6.93 -19.14
N VAL A 21 6.76 6.60 -20.29
CA VAL A 21 6.48 5.21 -20.73
C VAL A 21 7.74 4.32 -20.79
N THR A 22 8.93 4.93 -20.83
CA THR A 22 10.23 4.26 -20.91
C THR A 22 10.87 3.94 -19.55
N ALA A 23 10.33 4.44 -18.45
CA ALA A 23 10.81 4.08 -17.11
C ALA A 23 10.18 2.76 -16.65
N GLN A 24 10.93 1.95 -15.91
CA GLN A 24 10.34 0.82 -15.19
C GLN A 24 9.33 1.37 -14.17
N PRO A 25 8.06 0.93 -14.22
CA PRO A 25 7.07 1.34 -13.24
C PRO A 25 7.54 0.93 -11.85
N ASN A 26 7.51 1.85 -10.89
CA ASN A 26 7.74 1.53 -9.49
C ASN A 26 6.40 1.42 -8.73
N ASP A 27 6.41 0.67 -7.63
CA ASP A 27 5.20 0.41 -6.82
C ASP A 27 4.54 1.68 -6.25
N TRP A 28 5.23 2.82 -6.29
CA TRP A 28 4.79 4.11 -5.75
C TRP A 28 4.24 5.06 -6.81
N GLU A 29 4.20 4.66 -8.09
CA GLU A 29 3.60 5.50 -9.12
C GLU A 29 2.11 5.70 -8.86
N GLU A 30 1.67 6.96 -8.96
CA GLU A 30 0.27 7.31 -8.77
C GLU A 30 -0.56 6.89 -9.99
N LEU A 31 -1.67 6.21 -9.74
CA LEU A 31 -2.67 5.90 -10.74
C LEU A 31 -3.77 6.97 -10.68
N ASN A 32 -3.85 7.78 -11.73
CA ASN A 32 -4.84 8.84 -11.86
C ASN A 32 -5.83 8.49 -12.97
N CYS A 33 -7.11 8.74 -12.74
CA CYS A 33 -8.14 8.57 -13.76
C CYS A 33 -7.78 9.39 -15.01
N THR A 34 -7.83 8.75 -16.18
CA THR A 34 -7.44 9.38 -17.45
C THR A 34 -8.39 10.50 -17.87
N GLU A 35 -9.61 10.54 -17.34
CA GLU A 35 -10.61 11.55 -17.67
C GLU A 35 -10.60 12.73 -16.69
N CYS A 36 -10.74 12.47 -15.39
CA CYS A 36 -10.89 13.54 -14.39
C CYS A 36 -9.62 13.83 -13.58
N GLY A 37 -8.56 13.03 -13.75
CA GLY A 37 -7.29 13.17 -13.01
C GLY A 37 -7.35 12.71 -11.56
N GLU A 38 -8.48 12.16 -11.09
CA GLU A 38 -8.65 11.71 -9.71
C GLU A 38 -7.64 10.63 -9.35
N PHE A 39 -6.98 10.79 -8.19
CA PHE A 39 -6.08 9.79 -7.66
C PHE A 39 -6.86 8.56 -7.16
N HIS A 40 -6.39 7.36 -7.53
CA HIS A 40 -7.04 6.12 -7.15
C HIS A 40 -6.21 5.27 -6.19
N ALA A 41 -4.95 5.03 -6.52
CA ALA A 41 -4.05 4.19 -5.76
C ALA A 41 -2.61 4.39 -6.24
N THR A 42 -1.64 3.86 -5.53
CA THR A 42 -0.32 3.61 -6.11
C THR A 42 -0.35 2.31 -6.92
N LEU A 43 0.58 2.15 -7.86
CA LEU A 43 0.68 0.96 -8.71
C LEU A 43 0.75 -0.34 -7.90
N GLY A 44 1.63 -0.41 -6.90
CA GLY A 44 1.78 -1.62 -6.08
C GLY A 44 0.53 -1.94 -5.26
N ALA A 45 -0.18 -0.91 -4.78
CA ALA A 45 -1.44 -1.10 -4.07
C ALA A 45 -2.55 -1.61 -5.01
N TRP A 46 -2.60 -1.10 -6.25
CA TRP A 46 -3.52 -1.60 -7.27
C TRP A 46 -3.22 -3.05 -7.65
N GLU A 47 -1.94 -3.40 -7.86
CA GLU A 47 -1.54 -4.78 -8.14
C GLU A 47 -1.91 -5.73 -6.99
N GLU A 48 -1.70 -5.31 -5.73
CA GLU A 48 -2.13 -6.09 -4.57
C GLU A 48 -3.66 -6.29 -4.55
N GLN A 49 -4.44 -5.30 -4.98
CA GLN A 49 -5.90 -5.46 -5.10
C GLN A 49 -6.30 -6.46 -6.19
N GLN A 50 -5.53 -6.54 -7.28
CA GLN A 50 -5.73 -7.52 -8.34
C GLN A 50 -5.31 -8.94 -7.92
N THR A 51 -4.54 -9.10 -6.84
CA THR A 51 -4.16 -10.44 -6.38
C THR A 51 -5.39 -11.27 -5.99
N PRO A 52 -5.39 -12.59 -6.31
CA PRO A 52 -6.44 -13.49 -5.88
C PRO A 52 -6.69 -13.43 -4.38
N ASP A 53 -7.96 -13.50 -3.95
CA ASP A 53 -8.39 -13.27 -2.57
C ASP A 53 -7.54 -14.02 -1.53
N ARG A 54 -7.22 -15.29 -1.79
CA ARG A 54 -6.42 -16.11 -0.88
C ARG A 54 -5.03 -15.53 -0.64
N LEU A 55 -4.36 -15.07 -1.70
CA LEU A 55 -3.04 -14.45 -1.60
C LEU A 55 -3.13 -13.09 -0.91
N ARG A 56 -4.15 -12.30 -1.22
CA ARG A 56 -4.42 -11.03 -0.54
C ARG A 56 -4.62 -11.21 0.97
N PHE A 57 -5.36 -12.24 1.38
CA PHE A 57 -5.52 -12.56 2.81
C PHE A 57 -4.21 -13.00 3.46
N LEU A 58 -3.38 -13.80 2.78
CA LEU A 58 -2.07 -14.20 3.28
C LEU A 58 -1.09 -13.00 3.39
N ASN A 59 -1.14 -12.07 2.45
CA ASN A 59 -0.35 -10.84 2.52
C ASN A 59 -0.80 -9.98 3.71
N LYS A 60 -2.11 -9.81 3.92
CA LYS A 60 -2.66 -9.11 5.08
C LYS A 60 -2.27 -9.75 6.40
N SER A 61 -2.32 -11.08 6.51
CA SER A 61 -1.93 -11.77 7.74
C SER A 61 -0.43 -11.62 8.02
N ARG A 62 0.42 -11.67 6.98
CA ARG A 62 1.86 -11.38 7.10
C ARG A 62 2.12 -9.95 7.59
N SER A 63 1.46 -8.96 7.01
CA SER A 63 1.58 -7.56 7.42
C SER A 63 1.16 -7.35 8.87
N LEU A 64 0.08 -8.00 9.31
CA LEU A 64 -0.38 -7.96 10.71
C LEU A 64 0.64 -8.59 11.67
N MET A 65 1.20 -9.75 11.32
CA MET A 65 2.24 -10.40 12.14
C MET A 65 3.46 -9.50 12.33
N MET A 66 3.89 -8.80 11.27
CA MET A 66 5.03 -7.87 11.36
C MET A 66 4.70 -6.63 12.20
N ALA A 67 3.47 -6.11 12.13
CA ALA A 67 3.03 -5.00 12.97
C ALA A 67 3.05 -5.39 14.46
N MET A 68 2.41 -6.51 14.80
CA MET A 68 2.39 -7.03 16.18
C MET A 68 3.80 -7.30 16.71
N ARG A 69 4.70 -7.80 15.86
CA ARG A 69 6.09 -8.02 16.25
C ARG A 69 6.79 -6.71 16.63
N ARG A 70 6.63 -5.66 15.83
CA ARG A 70 7.20 -4.33 16.12
C ARG A 70 6.60 -3.72 17.40
N GLU A 71 5.31 -3.87 17.61
CA GLU A 71 4.63 -3.43 18.83
C GLU A 71 5.16 -4.17 20.06
N HIS A 72 5.37 -5.48 19.94
CA HIS A 72 5.94 -6.30 21.00
C HIS A 72 7.37 -5.85 21.36
N ASP A 73 8.23 -5.64 20.35
CA ASP A 73 9.60 -5.18 20.58
C ASP A 73 9.62 -3.78 21.24
N ALA A 74 8.76 -2.86 20.79
CA ALA A 74 8.62 -1.53 21.40
C ALA A 74 8.13 -1.57 22.87
N LEU A 75 7.23 -2.49 23.22
CA LEU A 75 6.79 -2.68 24.60
C LEU A 75 7.92 -3.18 25.50
N ILE A 76 8.75 -4.10 25.00
CA ILE A 76 9.93 -4.60 25.73
C ILE A 76 10.93 -3.46 25.98
N GLU A 77 11.25 -2.64 24.98
CA GLU A 77 12.15 -1.49 25.14
C GLU A 77 11.64 -0.48 26.18
N GLN A 78 10.33 -0.20 26.20
CA GLN A 78 9.72 0.68 27.20
C GLN A 78 9.83 0.13 28.63
N GLN A 79 9.78 -1.18 28.81
CA GLN A 79 9.95 -1.81 30.13
C GLN A 79 11.41 -1.73 30.60
N HIS A 80 12.38 -1.97 29.72
CA HIS A 80 13.80 -1.84 30.03
C HIS A 80 14.18 -0.41 30.45
N THR A 81 13.74 0.60 29.70
CA THR A 81 14.02 2.02 30.00
C THR A 81 13.30 2.57 31.23
N LYS A 82 12.24 1.89 31.71
CA LYS A 82 11.61 2.20 33.01
C LYS A 82 12.32 1.51 34.17
N GLY A 83 12.81 0.28 33.97
CA GLY A 83 13.59 -0.46 34.97
C GLY A 83 14.91 0.22 35.33
N GLU A 84 15.63 0.78 34.34
CA GLU A 84 16.91 1.48 34.56
C GLU A 84 16.79 2.83 35.28
N ARG A 85 15.59 3.44 35.32
CA ARG A 85 15.37 4.73 36.02
C ARG A 85 15.04 4.59 37.50
N VAL A 86 14.88 3.36 38.00
CA VAL A 86 14.49 3.06 39.39
C VAL A 86 15.65 2.42 40.19
N ALA A 87 16.82 2.24 39.56
CA ALA A 87 18.07 1.85 40.22
C ALA A 87 18.99 3.05 40.39
#